data_AF-A0A380CES7-F1
#
_entry.id   AF-A0A380CES7-F1
#
_cell.length_a   1.000
_cell.length_b   1.000
_cell.length_c   1.000
_cell.angle_alpha   90.00
_cell.angle_beta   90.00
_cell.angle_gamma   90.00
#
_symmetry.space_group_name_H-M   'P 1'
#
loop_
_entity.id
_entity.type
_entity.pdbx_description
1 polymer ?
#
loop_
_entity_poly.entity_id
_entity_poly.type
_entity_poly.pdbx_seq_one_letter_code
_entity_poly.pdbx_strand_id
1 'polypeptide(L)'
;MELSKYISSESVQVNRSQISFADYNPRTISESAKKKLKANIKRLGVMGGIVWNERTGNIVGGHQKVKILDELHGYSEDDKSKDYVLTVEKVNLSPKEEKEQNLFLNNKSAQGETDNDLLAMMITDIDYDLAGLDKFDLQLAGIELPSLDDDIHADIDPFETLRELEKVKSPSDKKQDIQAKKEAVREKAINDMAKRETYVTLVFNSAKAKEQFMNRFNFDPTNNIIQGEDFDEMIEMVY
;
A
#
# COMPACT_ATOMS: atom_id res chain seq x y z
N MET A 1 13.99 -22.58 23.94
CA MET A 1 14.20 -21.50 22.97
C MET A 1 14.39 -20.23 23.77
N GLU A 2 15.48 -19.51 23.56
CA GLU A 2 15.74 -18.23 24.23
C GLU A 2 15.09 -17.09 23.43
N LEU A 3 14.62 -16.06 24.13
CA LEU A 3 14.10 -14.85 23.50
C LEU A 3 15.25 -14.12 22.81
N SER A 4 15.01 -13.59 21.60
CA SER A 4 16.03 -12.85 20.87
C SER A 4 16.49 -11.62 21.67
N LYS A 5 17.81 -11.40 21.77
CA LYS A 5 18.41 -10.22 22.41
C LYS A 5 18.03 -8.89 21.73
N TYR A 6 17.43 -8.94 20.54
CA TYR A 6 16.97 -7.79 19.78
C TYR A 6 15.49 -7.45 20.03
N ILE A 7 14.81 -8.19 20.91
CA ILE A 7 13.45 -7.85 21.36
C ILE A 7 13.59 -6.88 22.54
N SER A 8 13.12 -5.66 22.34
CA SER A 8 13.13 -4.58 23.33
C SER A 8 11.73 -4.13 23.76
N SER A 9 10.69 -4.86 23.35
CA SER A 9 9.30 -4.59 23.70
C SER A 9 8.66 -5.74 24.50
N GLU A 10 7.62 -5.41 25.23
CA GLU A 10 6.77 -6.36 25.96
C GLU A 10 5.30 -6.12 25.59
N SER A 11 4.60 -7.15 25.12
CA SER A 11 3.16 -7.05 24.83
C SER A 11 2.35 -6.99 26.12
N VAL A 12 1.62 -5.90 26.34
CA VAL A 12 0.81 -5.67 27.54
C VAL A 12 -0.59 -5.17 27.16
N GLN A 13 -1.54 -5.32 28.10
CA GLN A 13 -2.86 -4.71 27.98
C GLN A 13 -2.90 -3.42 28.81
N VAL A 14 -3.34 -2.32 28.19
CA VAL A 14 -3.48 -1.01 28.83
C VAL A 14 -4.86 -0.44 28.53
N ASN A 15 -5.36 0.40 29.43
CA ASN A 15 -6.58 1.15 29.18
C ASN A 15 -6.28 2.30 28.21
N ARG A 16 -7.21 2.61 27.31
CA ARG A 16 -7.07 3.73 26.37
C ARG A 16 -6.81 5.05 27.10
N SER A 17 -7.42 5.26 28.26
CA SER A 17 -7.20 6.43 29.12
C SER A 17 -5.76 6.65 29.61
N GLN A 18 -4.90 5.62 29.57
CA GLN A 18 -3.48 5.70 29.95
C GLN A 18 -2.58 6.14 28.78
N ILE A 19 -3.12 6.20 27.57
CA ILE A 19 -2.37 6.47 26.34
C ILE A 19 -2.58 7.93 25.93
N SER A 20 -1.49 8.60 25.58
CA SER A 20 -1.48 9.95 25.00
C SER A 20 -0.97 9.93 23.56
N PHE A 21 -1.46 10.86 22.74
CA PHE A 21 -0.90 11.05 21.40
C PHE A 21 0.33 11.95 21.45
N ALA A 22 1.35 11.62 20.67
CA ALA A 22 2.51 12.48 20.51
C ALA A 22 2.19 13.67 19.60
N ASP A 23 2.12 14.89 20.15
CA ASP A 23 1.85 16.13 19.40
C ASP A 23 2.87 16.42 18.30
N TYR A 24 4.10 15.89 18.45
CA TYR A 24 5.20 16.12 17.52
C TYR A 24 5.21 15.14 16.31
N ASN A 25 4.26 14.20 16.22
CA ASN A 25 4.23 13.23 15.12
C ASN A 25 3.87 13.92 13.79
N PRO A 26 4.80 13.96 12.81
CA PRO A 26 4.59 14.71 11.57
C PRO A 26 3.66 13.99 10.57
N ARG A 27 3.32 12.71 10.80
CA ARG A 27 2.51 11.94 9.85
C ARG A 27 1.04 12.35 9.89
N THR A 28 0.55 12.81 8.75
CA THR A 28 -0.88 12.99 8.48
C THR A 28 -1.42 11.84 7.62
N ILE A 29 -2.75 11.72 7.54
CA ILE A 29 -3.45 10.76 6.69
C ILE A 29 -4.59 11.51 5.97
N SER A 30 -4.85 11.16 4.71
CA SER A 30 -6.01 11.69 3.99
C SER A 30 -7.31 11.03 4.46
N GLU A 31 -8.44 11.69 4.26
CA GLU A 31 -9.76 11.14 4.61
C GLU A 31 -10.07 9.85 3.84
N SER A 32 -9.63 9.74 2.57
CA SER A 32 -9.78 8.51 1.79
C SER A 32 -9.00 7.35 2.39
N ALA A 33 -7.73 7.55 2.73
CA ALA A 33 -6.90 6.53 3.37
C ALA A 33 -7.40 6.17 4.77
N LYS A 34 -7.91 7.15 5.53
CA LYS A 34 -8.55 6.92 6.84
C LYS A 34 -9.77 6.03 6.70
N LYS A 35 -10.63 6.26 5.70
CA LYS A 35 -11.80 5.40 5.40
C LYS A 35 -11.39 3.97 5.04
N LYS A 36 -10.38 3.79 4.16
CA LYS A 36 -9.84 2.46 3.82
C LYS A 36 -9.34 1.73 5.08
N LEU A 37 -8.55 2.41 5.92
CA LEU A 37 -8.05 1.83 7.18
C LEU A 37 -9.18 1.48 8.16
N LYS A 38 -10.20 2.34 8.29
CA LYS A 38 -11.37 2.09 9.15
C LYS A 38 -12.19 0.88 8.68
N ALA A 39 -12.38 0.74 7.37
CA ALA A 39 -13.05 -0.42 6.80
C ALA A 39 -12.29 -1.72 7.09
N ASN A 40 -10.96 -1.70 6.94
CA ASN A 40 -10.10 -2.84 7.25
C ASN A 40 -10.18 -3.23 8.74
N ILE A 41 -10.09 -2.24 9.64
CA ILE A 41 -10.21 -2.48 11.10
C ILE A 41 -11.58 -3.04 11.47
N LYS A 42 -12.67 -2.59 10.85
CA LYS A 42 -14.01 -3.18 11.08
C LYS A 42 -14.11 -4.63 10.60
N ARG A 43 -13.41 -4.97 9.51
CA ARG A 43 -13.47 -6.31 8.89
C ARG A 43 -12.61 -7.33 9.63
N LEU A 44 -11.38 -6.95 10.00
CA LEU A 44 -10.36 -7.88 10.51
C LEU A 44 -9.83 -7.53 11.91
N GLY A 45 -10.24 -6.41 12.48
CA GLY A 45 -9.71 -5.90 13.74
C GLY A 45 -8.30 -5.31 13.60
N VAL A 46 -7.69 -4.98 14.75
CA VAL A 46 -6.31 -4.47 14.81
C VAL A 46 -5.35 -5.63 15.07
N MET A 47 -4.58 -5.99 14.05
CA MET A 47 -3.56 -7.04 14.11
C MET A 47 -2.21 -6.50 14.64
N GLY A 48 -2.24 -5.89 15.82
CA GLY A 48 -1.04 -5.34 16.48
C GLY A 48 -0.45 -4.07 15.85
N GLY A 49 0.82 -3.81 16.14
CA GLY A 49 1.56 -2.65 15.63
C GLY A 49 1.17 -1.32 16.30
N ILE A 50 0.76 -1.37 17.56
CA ILE A 50 0.63 -0.20 18.43
C ILE A 50 1.80 -0.25 19.41
N VAL A 51 2.68 0.75 19.35
CA VAL A 51 3.86 0.85 20.22
C VAL A 51 3.64 2.02 21.17
N TRP A 52 3.81 1.78 22.46
CA TRP A 52 3.54 2.74 23.52
C TRP A 52 4.76 2.86 24.44
N ASN A 53 5.21 4.10 24.69
CA ASN A 53 6.31 4.35 25.59
C ASN A 53 5.78 4.54 27.02
N GLU A 54 6.14 3.64 27.92
CA GLU A 54 5.69 3.69 29.32
C GLU A 54 6.17 4.95 30.05
N ARG A 55 7.33 5.49 29.64
CA ARG A 55 7.98 6.62 30.31
C ARG A 55 7.24 7.94 30.09
N THR A 56 6.68 8.15 28.90
CA THR A 56 5.99 9.39 28.53
C THR A 56 4.47 9.21 28.46
N GLY A 57 3.99 7.97 28.36
CA GLY A 57 2.59 7.66 28.09
C GLY A 57 2.22 7.81 26.61
N ASN A 58 3.16 8.18 25.72
CA ASN A 58 2.86 8.47 24.33
C ASN A 58 2.84 7.23 23.44
N ILE A 59 1.98 7.26 22.43
CA ILE A 59 2.08 6.35 21.28
C ILE A 59 3.33 6.71 20.47
N VAL A 60 4.17 5.72 20.20
CA VAL A 60 5.31 5.83 19.29
C VAL A 60 4.89 5.43 17.87
N GLY A 61 4.10 4.36 17.75
CA GLY A 61 3.60 3.80 16.48
C GLY A 61 2.14 3.36 16.57
N GLY A 62 1.40 3.43 15.46
CA GLY A 62 -0.01 3.01 15.42
C GLY A 62 -1.04 4.12 15.72
N HIS A 63 -0.63 5.39 15.72
CA HIS A 63 -1.49 6.56 15.96
C HIS A 63 -2.83 6.52 15.22
N GLN A 64 -2.81 6.22 13.91
CA GLN A 64 -4.02 6.21 13.08
C GLN A 64 -4.98 5.06 13.46
N LYS A 65 -4.44 3.92 13.91
CA LYS A 65 -5.25 2.79 14.39
C LYS A 65 -6.00 3.19 15.67
N VAL A 66 -5.30 3.78 16.63
CA VAL A 66 -5.91 4.22 17.89
C VAL A 66 -6.95 5.33 17.65
N LYS A 67 -6.68 6.30 16.78
CA LYS A 67 -7.69 7.33 16.41
C LYS A 67 -8.96 6.71 15.83
N ILE A 68 -8.83 5.66 15.01
CA ILE A 68 -9.99 4.95 14.46
C ILE A 68 -10.71 4.16 15.54
N LEU A 69 -10.00 3.50 16.45
CA LEU A 69 -10.60 2.79 17.58
C LEU A 69 -11.36 3.75 18.49
N ASP A 70 -10.80 4.93 18.77
CA ASP A 70 -11.48 5.99 19.53
C ASP A 70 -12.80 6.37 18.88
N GLU A 71 -12.80 6.55 17.56
CA GLU A 71 -14.01 6.85 16.77
C GLU A 71 -15.03 5.70 16.78
N LEU A 72 -14.59 4.43 16.80
CA LEU A 72 -15.46 3.26 16.82
C LEU A 72 -16.09 3.00 18.19
N HIS A 73 -15.32 3.20 19.27
CA HIS A 73 -15.80 3.07 20.64
C HIS A 73 -16.53 4.34 21.13
N GLY A 74 -16.38 5.46 20.42
CA GLY A 74 -16.89 6.76 20.82
C GLY A 74 -16.15 7.33 22.04
N TYR A 75 -14.87 6.96 22.20
CA TYR A 75 -14.00 7.51 23.22
C TYR A 75 -13.55 8.92 22.81
N SER A 76 -13.55 9.85 23.76
CA SER A 76 -12.88 11.13 23.65
C SER A 76 -12.06 11.39 24.90
N GLU A 77 -11.04 12.25 24.81
CA GLU A 77 -10.26 12.60 26.02
C GLU A 77 -11.11 13.33 27.06
N ASP A 78 -12.14 14.05 26.62
CA ASP A 78 -13.10 14.76 27.47
C ASP A 78 -14.12 13.82 28.13
N ASP A 79 -14.50 12.72 27.46
CA ASP A 79 -15.45 11.72 27.95
C ASP A 79 -14.82 10.33 28.00
N LYS A 80 -14.25 10.02 29.17
CA LYS A 80 -13.62 8.72 29.47
C LYS A 80 -14.62 7.64 29.88
N SER A 81 -15.94 7.87 29.78
CA SER A 81 -16.95 6.86 30.13
C SER A 81 -16.91 5.63 29.22
N LYS A 82 -16.41 5.80 27.99
CA LYS A 82 -16.24 4.74 26.99
C LYS A 82 -14.78 4.29 26.87
N ASP A 83 -14.10 4.17 28.00
CA ASP A 83 -12.75 3.60 28.04
C ASP A 83 -12.77 2.13 27.59
N TYR A 84 -11.67 1.71 26.98
CA TYR A 84 -11.54 0.36 26.43
C TYR A 84 -10.09 -0.13 26.53
N VAL A 85 -9.92 -1.44 26.53
CA VAL A 85 -8.61 -2.09 26.68
C VAL A 85 -7.97 -2.33 25.32
N LEU A 86 -6.67 -2.08 25.24
CA LEU A 86 -5.83 -2.20 24.06
C LEU A 86 -4.64 -3.10 24.36
N THR A 87 -4.29 -4.00 23.44
CA THR A 87 -2.98 -4.66 23.46
C THR A 87 -1.94 -3.79 22.76
N VAL A 88 -0.87 -3.45 23.46
CA VAL A 88 0.21 -2.59 22.96
C VAL A 88 1.57 -3.24 23.22
N GLU A 89 2.54 -2.86 22.39
CA GLU A 89 3.96 -3.15 22.63
C GLU A 89 4.54 -2.05 23.52
N LYS A 90 4.75 -2.40 24.79
CA LYS A 90 5.37 -1.51 25.78
C LYS A 90 6.86 -1.43 25.52
N VAL A 91 7.37 -0.21 25.42
CA VAL A 91 8.80 0.09 25.33
C VAL A 91 9.19 1.10 26.39
N ASN A 92 10.47 1.09 26.77
CA ASN A 92 11.05 2.09 27.65
C ASN A 92 12.12 2.88 26.88
N LEU A 93 11.70 3.97 26.26
CA LEU A 93 12.57 4.83 25.45
C LEU A 93 12.76 6.18 26.13
N SER A 94 13.94 6.79 25.98
CA SER A 94 14.12 8.20 26.31
C SER A 94 13.28 9.10 25.38
N PRO A 95 12.97 10.35 25.76
CA PRO A 95 12.23 11.28 24.90
C PRO A 95 12.90 11.56 23.55
N LYS A 96 14.22 11.37 23.45
CA LYS A 96 14.96 11.49 22.20
C LYS A 96 14.71 10.27 21.31
N GLU A 97 14.93 9.07 21.86
CA GLU A 97 14.71 7.80 21.14
C GLU A 97 13.26 7.63 20.72
N GLU A 98 12.31 8.08 21.54
CA GLU A 98 10.88 8.09 21.20
C GLU A 98 10.59 8.86 19.90
N LYS A 99 11.16 10.06 19.76
CA LYS A 99 10.99 10.91 18.58
C LYS A 99 11.69 10.30 17.35
N GLU A 100 12.90 9.80 17.53
CA GLU A 100 13.66 9.12 16.48
C GLU A 100 12.89 7.89 15.97
N GLN A 101 12.34 7.09 16.88
CA GLN A 101 11.55 5.92 16.53
C GLN A 101 10.22 6.29 15.89
N ASN A 102 9.57 7.36 16.35
CA ASN A 102 8.36 7.86 15.72
C ASN A 102 8.60 8.26 14.25
N LEU A 103 9.73 8.91 13.96
CA LEU A 103 10.11 9.24 12.59
C LEU A 103 10.47 7.99 11.79
N PHE A 104 11.28 7.10 12.36
CA PHE A 104 11.75 5.87 11.71
C PHE A 104 10.59 4.97 11.30
N LEU A 105 9.62 4.74 12.18
CA LEU A 105 8.43 3.92 11.90
C LEU A 105 7.52 4.51 10.80
N ASN A 106 7.69 5.79 10.46
CA ASN A 106 6.93 6.46 9.41
C ASN A 106 7.76 6.72 8.15
N ASN A 107 9.04 6.38 8.15
CA ASN A 107 9.93 6.64 7.02
C ASN A 107 9.73 5.59 5.92
N LYS A 108 9.13 6.00 4.80
CA LYS A 108 8.88 5.12 3.65
C LYS A 108 10.18 4.52 3.07
N SER A 109 11.28 5.28 3.04
CA SER A 109 12.54 4.76 2.47
C SER A 109 13.19 3.67 3.34
N ALA A 110 12.91 3.67 4.65
CA ALA A 110 13.39 2.63 5.55
C ALA A 110 12.51 1.37 5.53
N GLN A 111 11.32 1.43 4.94
CA GLN A 111 10.36 0.31 4.88
C GLN A 111 10.56 -0.59 3.65
N GLY A 112 11.46 -0.21 2.74
CA GLY A 112 11.76 -0.95 1.52
C GLY A 112 10.86 -0.57 0.34
N GLU A 113 11.10 -1.25 -0.78
CA GLU A 113 10.39 -1.04 -2.03
C GLU A 113 9.41 -2.20 -2.30
N THR A 114 8.43 -1.95 -3.17
CA THR A 114 7.45 -2.97 -3.56
C THR A 114 7.96 -3.76 -4.76
N ASP A 115 7.91 -5.08 -4.68
CA ASP A 115 8.15 -5.95 -5.83
C ASP A 115 6.87 -5.99 -6.69
N ASN A 116 6.89 -5.25 -7.79
CA ASN A 116 5.73 -5.08 -8.66
C ASN A 116 5.35 -6.37 -9.41
N ASP A 117 6.31 -7.25 -9.73
CA ASP A 117 6.00 -8.52 -10.40
C ASP A 117 5.28 -9.47 -9.44
N LEU A 118 5.72 -9.52 -8.17
CA LEU A 118 5.04 -10.28 -7.14
C LEU A 118 3.65 -9.72 -6.83
N LEU A 119 3.54 -8.38 -6.79
CA LEU A 119 2.27 -7.70 -6.59
C LEU A 119 1.27 -8.04 -7.71
N ALA A 120 1.70 -8.03 -8.97
CA ALA A 120 0.87 -8.38 -10.13
C ALA A 120 0.31 -9.80 -10.02
N MET A 121 1.13 -10.77 -9.59
CA MET A 121 0.67 -12.13 -9.35
C MET A 121 -0.36 -12.19 -8.22
N MET A 122 -0.12 -11.51 -7.10
CA MET A 122 -1.02 -11.55 -5.94
C MET A 122 -2.39 -10.91 -6.21
N ILE A 123 -2.44 -9.84 -7.01
CA ILE A 123 -3.69 -9.13 -7.32
C ILE A 123 -4.70 -10.01 -8.06
N THR A 124 -4.24 -11.03 -8.79
CA THR A 124 -5.16 -11.98 -9.45
C THR A 124 -5.91 -12.88 -8.46
N ASP A 125 -5.35 -13.08 -7.26
CA ASP A 125 -5.91 -13.97 -6.24
C ASP A 125 -6.67 -13.23 -5.12
N ILE A 126 -6.54 -11.89 -5.04
CA ILE A 126 -7.12 -11.08 -3.96
C ILE A 126 -7.97 -9.94 -4.48
N ASP A 127 -8.90 -9.48 -3.65
CA ASP A 127 -9.57 -8.19 -3.85
C ASP A 127 -8.59 -7.05 -3.48
N TYR A 128 -8.09 -6.35 -4.50
CA TYR A 128 -7.12 -5.27 -4.33
C TYR A 128 -7.71 -4.05 -3.61
N ASP A 129 -9.02 -3.79 -3.73
CA ASP A 129 -9.69 -2.69 -3.02
C ASP A 129 -9.71 -2.98 -1.51
N LEU A 130 -9.97 -4.24 -1.13
CA LEU A 130 -9.89 -4.69 0.27
C LEU A 130 -8.45 -4.75 0.82
N ALA A 131 -7.45 -4.86 -0.06
CA ALA A 131 -6.03 -4.71 0.27
C ALA A 131 -5.63 -3.24 0.47
N GLY A 132 -6.52 -2.30 0.16
CA GLY A 132 -6.30 -0.86 0.31
C GLY A 132 -5.62 -0.20 -0.89
N LEU A 133 -5.39 -0.97 -1.96
CA LEU A 133 -4.92 -0.47 -3.24
C LEU A 133 -6.08 0.15 -4.00
N ASP A 134 -5.78 1.01 -4.97
CA ASP A 134 -6.73 1.41 -6.00
C ASP A 134 -6.12 1.27 -7.39
N LYS A 135 -6.93 1.47 -8.43
CA LYS A 135 -6.48 1.34 -9.81
C LYS A 135 -5.27 2.23 -10.13
N PHE A 136 -5.14 3.38 -9.47
CA PHE A 136 -4.00 4.26 -9.64
C PHE A 136 -2.74 3.67 -9.02
N ASP A 137 -2.83 3.09 -7.82
CA ASP A 137 -1.72 2.37 -7.19
C ASP A 137 -1.22 1.21 -8.09
N LEU A 138 -2.13 0.51 -8.75
CA LEU A 138 -1.79 -0.60 -9.67
C LEU A 138 -1.15 -0.11 -10.96
N GLN A 139 -1.69 0.98 -11.54
CA GLN A 139 -1.11 1.60 -12.72
C GLN A 139 0.28 2.15 -12.45
N LEU A 140 0.51 2.77 -11.28
CA LEU A 140 1.83 3.24 -10.86
C LEU A 140 2.83 2.09 -10.70
N ALA A 141 2.36 0.91 -10.29
CA ALA A 141 3.16 -0.30 -10.22
C ALA A 141 3.40 -0.96 -11.59
N GLY A 142 2.83 -0.42 -12.69
CA GLY A 142 2.93 -0.99 -14.03
C GLY A 142 2.10 -2.26 -14.23
N ILE A 143 1.04 -2.43 -13.44
CA ILE A 143 0.18 -3.60 -13.44
C ILE A 143 -1.06 -3.30 -14.28
N GLU A 144 -1.13 -3.90 -15.46
CA GLU A 144 -2.33 -3.85 -16.30
C GLU A 144 -3.37 -4.85 -15.76
N LEU A 145 -4.50 -4.33 -15.30
CA LEU A 145 -5.66 -5.17 -15.00
C LEU A 145 -6.28 -5.64 -16.33
N PRO A 146 -6.62 -6.93 -16.49
CA PRO A 146 -7.39 -7.37 -17.65
C PRO A 146 -8.71 -6.59 -17.70
N SER A 147 -8.99 -5.95 -18.83
CA SER A 147 -10.27 -5.30 -19.10
C SER A 147 -11.39 -6.33 -18.97
N LEU A 148 -12.34 -6.09 -18.05
CA LEU A 148 -13.54 -6.93 -17.88
C LEU A 148 -14.53 -6.81 -19.05
N ASP A 149 -14.16 -6.14 -20.15
CA ASP A 149 -15.03 -5.82 -21.28
C ASP A 149 -14.87 -6.77 -22.48
N ASP A 150 -13.97 -7.76 -22.44
CA ASP A 150 -13.72 -8.66 -23.58
C ASP A 150 -14.55 -9.97 -23.60
N ASP A 151 -15.44 -10.21 -22.64
CA ASP A 151 -16.20 -11.47 -22.51
C ASP A 151 -17.73 -11.31 -22.48
N ILE A 152 -18.30 -10.65 -23.49
CA ILE A 152 -19.73 -10.83 -23.81
C ILE A 152 -19.87 -10.97 -25.32
N HIS A 153 -19.77 -12.19 -25.85
CA HIS A 153 -20.59 -12.72 -26.95
C HIS A 153 -20.13 -14.15 -27.31
N ALA A 154 -20.57 -15.14 -26.53
CA ALA A 154 -20.77 -16.49 -27.05
C ALA A 154 -21.83 -17.18 -26.18
N ASP A 155 -23.02 -17.37 -26.75
CA ASP A 155 -24.04 -18.29 -26.25
C ASP A 155 -23.40 -19.67 -26.07
N ILE A 156 -23.04 -20.04 -24.85
CA ILE A 156 -22.66 -21.41 -24.52
C ILE A 156 -23.51 -21.84 -23.33
N ASP A 157 -24.42 -22.77 -23.61
CA ASP A 157 -25.30 -23.40 -22.63
C ASP A 157 -24.45 -24.11 -21.56
N PRO A 158 -24.51 -23.70 -20.27
CA PRO A 158 -23.68 -24.26 -19.21
C PRO A 158 -23.86 -25.77 -18.99
N PHE A 159 -24.92 -26.38 -19.54
CA PHE A 159 -25.16 -27.81 -19.43
C PHE A 159 -24.44 -28.66 -20.48
N GLU A 160 -23.96 -28.07 -21.59
CA GLU A 160 -23.17 -28.79 -22.60
C GLU A 160 -21.70 -28.92 -22.17
N THR A 161 -21.15 -27.89 -21.51
CA THR A 161 -19.74 -27.84 -21.08
C THR A 161 -19.41 -28.88 -20.00
N LEU A 162 -20.34 -29.17 -19.09
CA LEU A 162 -20.13 -30.20 -18.07
C LEU A 162 -20.06 -31.63 -18.65
N ARG A 163 -20.73 -31.87 -19.78
CA ARG A 163 -20.82 -33.20 -20.39
C ARG A 163 -19.60 -33.56 -21.24
N GLU A 164 -18.91 -32.55 -21.76
CA GLU A 164 -17.65 -32.73 -22.49
C GLU A 164 -16.44 -32.88 -21.56
N LEU A 165 -16.47 -32.27 -20.36
CA LEU A 165 -15.38 -32.36 -19.38
C LEU A 165 -15.20 -33.75 -18.74
N GLU A 166 -16.20 -34.64 -18.82
CA GLU A 166 -16.12 -36.01 -18.28
C GLU A 166 -15.46 -37.04 -19.22
N LYS A 167 -15.08 -36.66 -20.44
CA LYS A 167 -14.45 -37.60 -21.38
C LYS A 167 -13.08 -37.13 -21.88
N VAL A 168 -12.05 -37.63 -21.19
CA VAL A 168 -10.66 -37.86 -21.67
C VAL A 168 -9.82 -36.58 -21.80
N LYS A 169 -8.76 -36.35 -21.00
CA LYS A 169 -7.41 -36.96 -21.15
C LYS A 169 -6.51 -36.75 -19.90
N SER A 170 -5.52 -37.63 -19.80
CA SER A 170 -4.71 -38.03 -18.64
C SER A 170 -3.78 -36.96 -18.01
N PRO A 171 -3.25 -37.20 -16.79
CA PRO A 171 -2.52 -36.23 -15.97
C PRO A 171 -1.07 -35.91 -16.39
N SER A 172 -0.60 -36.37 -17.55
CA SER A 172 0.82 -36.25 -17.94
C SER A 172 1.18 -34.99 -18.71
N ASP A 173 0.23 -34.30 -19.34
CA ASP A 173 0.55 -33.24 -20.32
C ASP A 173 0.42 -31.81 -19.75
N LYS A 174 -0.03 -31.66 -18.50
CA LYS A 174 -0.20 -30.34 -17.85
C LYS A 174 1.10 -29.71 -17.31
N LYS A 175 2.19 -30.47 -17.20
CA LYS A 175 3.46 -29.92 -16.63
C LYS A 175 4.36 -29.23 -17.66
N GLN A 176 4.28 -29.59 -18.94
CA GLN A 176 5.14 -29.00 -19.96
C GLN A 176 4.56 -27.71 -20.56
N ASP A 177 3.23 -27.62 -20.70
CA ASP A 177 2.58 -26.43 -21.28
C ASP A 177 2.57 -25.22 -20.32
N ILE A 178 2.48 -25.47 -19.00
CA ILE A 178 2.56 -24.42 -17.97
C ILE A 178 4.01 -23.91 -17.82
N GLN A 179 5.00 -24.78 -18.01
CA GLN A 179 6.42 -24.42 -17.86
C GLN A 179 6.92 -23.63 -19.07
N ALA A 180 6.51 -24.01 -20.28
CA ALA A 180 6.78 -23.25 -21.51
C ALA A 180 6.08 -21.87 -21.50
N LYS A 181 4.84 -21.78 -21.00
CA LYS A 181 4.16 -20.49 -20.80
C LYS A 181 4.83 -19.63 -19.72
N LYS A 182 5.33 -20.22 -18.63
CA LYS A 182 6.11 -19.51 -17.60
C LYS A 182 7.44 -18.98 -18.13
N GLU A 183 8.15 -19.73 -18.96
CA GLU A 183 9.43 -19.29 -19.54
C GLU A 183 9.22 -18.22 -20.62
N ALA A 184 8.20 -18.34 -21.46
CA ALA A 184 7.86 -17.31 -22.45
C ALA A 184 7.37 -16.00 -21.80
N VAL A 185 6.60 -16.07 -20.70
CA VAL A 185 6.21 -14.90 -19.90
C VAL A 185 7.40 -14.31 -19.16
N ARG A 186 8.33 -15.13 -18.67
CA ARG A 186 9.55 -14.69 -18.00
C ARG A 186 10.56 -14.04 -18.96
N GLU A 187 10.75 -14.58 -20.17
CA GLU A 187 11.59 -13.96 -21.19
C GLU A 187 10.98 -12.66 -21.74
N LYS A 188 9.64 -12.60 -21.91
CA LYS A 188 8.96 -11.32 -22.19
C LYS A 188 9.12 -10.33 -21.03
N ALA A 189 8.94 -10.75 -19.78
CA ALA A 189 9.09 -9.90 -18.60
C ALA A 189 10.54 -9.43 -18.39
N ILE A 190 11.55 -10.24 -18.72
CA ILE A 190 12.97 -9.85 -18.65
C ILE A 190 13.35 -8.86 -19.77
N ASN A 191 12.82 -9.07 -20.99
CA ASN A 191 13.00 -8.09 -22.08
C ASN A 191 12.22 -6.79 -21.86
N ASP A 192 11.08 -6.84 -21.16
CA ASP A 192 10.33 -5.66 -20.74
C ASP A 192 10.95 -4.99 -19.50
N MET A 193 11.63 -5.71 -18.61
CA MET A 193 12.36 -5.12 -17.47
C MET A 193 13.44 -4.13 -17.91
N ALA A 194 14.12 -4.38 -19.05
CA ALA A 194 15.06 -3.42 -19.63
C ALA A 194 14.37 -2.16 -20.21
N LYS A 195 13.05 -2.17 -20.38
CA LYS A 195 12.22 -1.03 -20.78
C LYS A 195 11.48 -0.35 -19.62
N ARG A 196 11.52 -0.89 -18.39
CA ARG A 196 10.63 -0.48 -17.27
C ARG A 196 11.09 0.74 -16.47
N GLU A 197 12.22 1.36 -16.80
CA GLU A 197 12.63 2.67 -16.22
C GLU A 197 12.26 3.85 -17.13
N THR A 198 11.10 3.82 -17.81
CA THR A 198 10.66 4.92 -18.69
C THR A 198 9.91 6.01 -17.91
N TYR A 199 10.50 6.54 -16.85
CA TYR A 199 9.98 7.74 -16.19
C TYR A 199 11.11 8.70 -15.83
N VAL A 200 10.87 10.00 -16.08
CA VAL A 200 11.77 11.08 -15.71
C VAL A 200 11.07 11.95 -14.69
N THR A 201 11.70 12.18 -13.53
CA THR A 201 11.18 13.08 -12.50
C THR A 201 11.85 14.44 -12.60
N LEU A 202 11.06 15.48 -12.85
CA LEU A 202 11.54 16.86 -12.83
C LEU A 202 11.37 17.46 -11.43
N VAL A 203 12.49 17.87 -10.83
CA VAL A 203 12.50 18.52 -9.50
C VAL A 203 12.69 20.02 -9.68
N PHE A 204 11.74 20.81 -9.17
CA PHE A 204 11.79 22.28 -9.23
C PHE A 204 12.17 22.87 -7.88
N ASN A 205 13.00 23.92 -7.90
CA ASN A 205 13.42 24.64 -6.69
C ASN A 205 12.29 25.44 -6.01
N SER A 206 11.13 25.60 -6.67
CA SER A 206 9.95 26.25 -6.10
C SER A 206 8.66 25.89 -6.86
N ALA A 207 7.51 26.02 -6.21
CA ALA A 207 6.20 25.82 -6.85
C ALA A 207 5.99 26.78 -8.04
N LYS A 208 6.49 28.02 -7.92
CA LYS A 208 6.45 29.01 -9.00
C LYS A 208 7.26 28.58 -10.23
N ALA A 209 8.41 27.92 -10.03
CA ALA A 209 9.21 27.39 -11.12
C ALA A 209 8.52 26.21 -11.83
N LYS A 210 7.83 25.34 -11.07
CA LYS A 210 6.98 24.29 -11.65
C LYS A 210 5.85 24.90 -12.48
N GLU A 211 5.11 25.85 -11.92
CA GLU A 211 3.98 26.50 -12.60
C GLU A 211 4.42 27.19 -13.90
N GLN A 212 5.55 27.88 -13.90
CA GLN A 212 6.12 28.49 -15.10
C GLN A 212 6.50 27.46 -16.17
N PHE A 213 7.08 26.33 -15.76
CA PHE A 213 7.40 25.23 -16.67
C PHE A 213 6.13 24.63 -17.28
N MET A 214 5.12 24.32 -16.47
CA MET A 214 3.86 23.73 -16.94
C MET A 214 3.14 24.68 -17.91
N ASN A 215 3.03 25.96 -17.57
CA ASN A 215 2.41 26.97 -18.43
C ASN A 215 3.17 27.17 -19.75
N ARG A 216 4.50 27.06 -19.75
CA ARG A 216 5.34 27.21 -20.96
C ARG A 216 4.99 26.17 -22.02
N PHE A 217 4.70 24.94 -21.60
CA PHE A 217 4.33 23.83 -22.49
C PHE A 217 2.82 23.60 -22.52
N ASN A 218 2.03 24.58 -22.05
CA ASN A 218 0.58 24.56 -22.08
C ASN A 218 -0.04 23.35 -21.33
N PHE A 219 0.66 22.84 -20.30
CA PHE A 219 0.16 21.82 -19.38
C PHE A 219 -0.51 22.46 -18.15
N ASP A 220 -1.46 21.75 -17.54
CA ASP A 220 -2.11 22.19 -16.31
C ASP A 220 -1.11 22.23 -15.13
N PRO A 221 -0.88 23.39 -14.48
CA PRO A 221 0.05 23.51 -13.35
C PRO A 221 -0.24 22.62 -12.14
N THR A 222 -1.49 22.16 -12.00
CA THR A 222 -1.93 21.28 -10.91
C THR A 222 -1.52 19.83 -11.15
N ASN A 223 -1.25 19.44 -12.39
CA ASN A 223 -0.81 18.09 -12.73
C ASN A 223 0.61 17.82 -12.20
N ASN A 224 0.84 16.59 -11.75
CA ASN A 224 2.16 16.11 -11.29
C ASN A 224 2.77 15.07 -12.25
N ILE A 225 2.05 14.73 -13.32
CA ILE A 225 2.45 13.77 -14.33
C ILE A 225 2.09 14.38 -15.69
N ILE A 226 3.03 14.30 -16.63
CA ILE A 226 2.85 14.64 -18.04
C ILE A 226 3.31 13.45 -18.88
N GLN A 227 2.70 13.24 -20.04
CA GLN A 227 3.09 12.17 -20.95
C GLN A 227 4.44 12.54 -21.60
N GLY A 228 5.37 11.58 -21.63
CA GLY A 228 6.73 11.83 -22.13
C GLY A 228 6.75 12.17 -23.62
N GLU A 229 5.93 11.48 -24.41
CA GLU A 229 5.79 11.70 -25.86
C GLU A 229 5.18 13.08 -26.18
N ASP A 230 4.16 13.50 -25.43
CA ASP A 230 3.56 14.84 -25.59
C ASP A 230 4.59 15.94 -25.29
N PHE A 231 5.45 15.72 -24.29
CA PHE A 231 6.52 16.66 -23.97
C PHE A 231 7.63 16.65 -25.03
N ASP A 232 8.00 15.47 -25.55
CA ASP A 232 9.01 15.29 -26.59
C ASP A 232 8.61 15.98 -27.91
N GLU A 233 7.33 15.88 -28.30
CA GLU A 233 6.80 16.58 -29.48
C GLU A 233 6.87 18.12 -29.37
N MET A 234 6.90 18.65 -28.14
CA MET A 234 6.94 20.10 -27.88
C MET A 234 8.36 20.68 -27.77
N ILE A 235 9.38 19.84 -27.67
CA ILE A 235 10.77 20.28 -27.59
C ILE A 235 11.45 20.10 -28.96
N GLU A 236 11.64 21.19 -29.70
CA GLU A 236 12.48 21.14 -30.90
C GLU A 236 13.91 20.71 -30.49
N MET A 237 14.43 19.65 -31.13
CA MET A 237 15.77 19.12 -30.88
C MET A 237 16.84 20.22 -31.05
N VAL A 238 17.31 20.78 -29.94
CA VAL A 238 18.53 21.59 -29.91
C VAL A 238 19.68 20.62 -29.68
N TYR A 239 20.38 20.26 -30.77
CA TYR A 239 21.66 19.54 -30.75
C TYR A 239 22.78 20.37 -30.11
#